data_AF-A0A2V5SKS8-F1
#
_entry.id   AF-A0A2V5SKS8-F1
#
_cell.length_a   1.000
_cell.length_b   1.000
_cell.length_c   1.000
_cell.angle_alpha   90.00
_cell.angle_beta   90.00
_cell.angle_gamma   90.00
#
_symmetry.space_group_name_H-M   'P 1'
#
loop_
_entity.id
_entity.type
_entity.pdbx_description
1 polymer ?
#
loop_
_entity_poly.entity_id
_entity_poly.type
_entity_poly.pdbx_seq_one_letter_code
_entity_poly.pdbx_strand_id
1 'polypeptide(L)'
;MTDGVAADFLPILAAAESPIGSLVVSIHDVTPITQPTIEKILADLRTAGVRVTSLLVVPDYHHRGKSVDDANFASWLRELEADGHEIVIHGYFHDRPRRESEGMREKFLTRVYTQDEAEFFDLKYDEVFARITRARNEFREARLSPIGFIAPAWLLSTEGERAARDADMQYTTRIATVIDLLTGERERSRALVYST
;
A
#
# COMPACT_ATOMS: atom_id res chain seq x y z
N MET A 1 7.45 -27.18 26.82
CA MET A 1 8.06 -26.62 25.60
C MET A 1 6.95 -26.33 24.60
N THR A 2 6.52 -25.07 24.57
CA THR A 2 5.95 -24.30 23.44
C THR A 2 5.53 -22.95 24.03
N ASP A 3 6.52 -22.23 24.57
CA ASP A 3 6.43 -20.79 24.75
C ASP A 3 7.11 -20.18 23.52
N GLY A 4 6.46 -19.20 22.88
CA GLY A 4 7.11 -18.32 21.92
C GLY A 4 6.49 -18.30 20.53
N VAL A 5 5.26 -17.77 20.41
CA VAL A 5 4.84 -16.93 19.28
C VAL A 5 3.70 -16.00 19.78
N ALA A 6 4.02 -15.04 20.65
CA ALA A 6 3.05 -14.02 21.13
C ALA A 6 3.72 -12.67 21.46
N ALA A 7 4.83 -12.39 20.78
CA ALA A 7 5.51 -11.10 20.68
C ALA A 7 5.94 -11.10 19.20
N ASP A 8 5.52 -10.18 18.33
CA ASP A 8 5.53 -8.73 18.46
C ASP A 8 4.40 -8.10 17.61
N PHE A 9 4.33 -6.78 17.62
CA PHE A 9 3.38 -5.85 16.98
C PHE A 9 2.21 -5.41 17.87
N LEU A 10 2.52 -4.37 18.66
CA LEU A 10 1.56 -3.45 19.25
C LEU A 10 0.66 -2.81 18.17
N PRO A 11 -0.53 -2.29 18.54
CA PRO A 11 -1.29 -1.41 17.67
C PRO A 11 -0.39 -0.29 17.15
N ILE A 12 -0.42 -0.02 15.85
CA ILE A 12 0.41 0.99 15.17
C ILE A 12 0.33 2.36 15.87
N LEU A 13 -0.79 2.65 16.54
CA LEU A 13 -1.02 3.89 17.29
C LEU A 13 -0.74 3.80 18.80
N ALA A 14 -0.53 2.60 19.37
CA ALA A 14 -0.41 2.41 20.82
C ALA A 14 1.03 2.17 21.31
N ALA A 15 2.02 2.06 20.41
CA ALA A 15 3.42 1.90 20.79
C ALA A 15 4.22 3.20 20.70
N ALA A 16 4.75 3.59 21.86
CA ALA A 16 5.67 4.71 22.10
C ALA A 16 5.02 6.09 22.00
N GLU A 17 5.37 6.95 22.95
CA GLU A 17 5.21 8.40 22.79
C GLU A 17 5.85 8.78 21.45
N SER A 18 5.02 9.01 20.43
CA SER A 18 5.51 9.53 19.16
C SER A 18 6.25 10.83 19.48
N PRO A 19 7.54 10.95 19.10
CA PRO A 19 8.25 12.20 19.29
C PRO A 19 7.45 13.33 18.62
N ILE A 20 7.69 14.58 19.03
CA ILE A 20 6.86 15.77 18.70
C ILE A 20 6.70 16.04 17.17
N GLY A 21 7.29 15.21 16.31
CA GLY A 21 6.72 14.88 15.00
C GLY A 21 7.26 13.52 14.50
N SER A 22 6.36 12.64 14.07
CA SER A 22 6.70 11.41 13.34
C SER A 22 6.55 11.64 11.83
N LEU A 23 7.43 11.04 11.02
CA LEU A 23 7.38 11.08 9.56
C LEU A 23 7.37 9.66 9.00
N VAL A 24 6.38 9.36 8.16
CA VAL A 24 6.33 8.14 7.36
C VAL A 24 6.70 8.47 5.93
N VAL A 25 7.60 7.69 5.33
CA VAL A 25 7.98 7.80 3.93
C VAL A 25 7.48 6.56 3.19
N SER A 26 6.49 6.74 2.32
CA SER A 26 5.94 5.69 1.46
C SER A 26 6.37 5.89 0.02
N ILE A 27 6.81 4.81 -0.64
CA ILE A 27 7.14 4.78 -2.06
C ILE A 27 6.03 4.00 -2.77
N HIS A 28 5.37 4.65 -3.71
CA HIS A 28 4.22 4.11 -4.46
C HIS A 28 4.67 3.35 -5.72
N ASP A 29 3.75 2.57 -6.27
CA ASP A 29 3.88 1.86 -7.55
C ASP A 29 5.13 0.99 -7.66
N VAL A 30 5.45 0.26 -6.59
CA VAL A 30 6.59 -0.65 -6.56
C VAL A 30 6.24 -1.92 -7.34
N THR A 31 6.96 -2.15 -8.43
CA THR A 31 6.76 -3.26 -9.38
C THR A 31 8.10 -3.70 -9.94
N PRO A 32 8.20 -4.87 -10.60
CA PRO A 32 9.43 -5.27 -11.29
C PRO A 32 9.91 -4.23 -12.33
N ILE A 33 8.98 -3.51 -12.96
CA ILE A 33 9.31 -2.50 -13.97
C ILE A 33 9.92 -1.25 -13.33
N THR A 34 9.39 -0.83 -12.18
CA THR A 34 9.83 0.38 -11.48
C THR A 34 11.02 0.13 -10.56
N GLN A 35 11.38 -1.13 -10.28
CA GLN A 35 12.47 -1.53 -9.37
C GLN A 35 13.76 -0.72 -9.57
N PRO A 36 14.34 -0.55 -10.77
CA PRO A 36 15.60 0.19 -10.93
C PRO A 36 15.52 1.67 -10.55
N THR A 37 14.32 2.27 -10.63
CA THR A 37 14.05 3.63 -10.17
C THR A 37 13.88 3.66 -8.66
N ILE A 38 13.16 2.68 -8.10
CA ILE A 38 12.94 2.57 -6.65
C ILE A 38 14.27 2.36 -5.91
N GLU A 39 15.19 1.56 -6.44
CA GLU A 39 16.52 1.37 -5.86
C GLU A 39 17.30 2.68 -5.73
N LYS A 40 17.19 3.58 -6.72
CA LYS A 40 17.81 4.91 -6.67
C LYS A 40 17.16 5.79 -5.60
N ILE A 41 15.82 5.79 -5.54
CA ILE A 41 15.07 6.53 -4.52
C ILE A 41 15.45 6.05 -3.12
N LEU A 42 15.55 4.73 -2.91
CA LEU A 42 15.98 4.16 -1.64
C LEU A 42 17.41 4.57 -1.26
N ALA A 43 18.34 4.61 -2.22
CA ALA A 43 19.71 5.07 -1.99
C ALA A 43 19.76 6.57 -1.60
N ASP A 44 18.97 7.41 -2.27
CA ASP A 44 18.87 8.84 -1.97
C ASP A 44 18.24 9.08 -0.58
N LEU A 45 17.16 8.36 -0.26
CA LEU A 45 16.52 8.39 1.05
C LEU A 45 17.46 7.95 2.17
N ARG A 46 18.23 6.88 1.93
CA ARG A 46 19.24 6.41 2.88
C ARG A 46 20.31 7.46 3.13
N THR A 47 20.76 8.15 2.07
CA THR A 47 21.72 9.26 2.16
C THR A 47 21.15 10.44 2.95
N ALA A 48 19.85 10.71 2.80
CA ALA A 48 19.12 11.72 3.56
C ALA A 48 18.79 11.30 5.02
N GLY A 49 19.15 10.07 5.43
CA GLY A 49 18.95 9.57 6.79
C GLY A 49 17.64 8.82 7.02
N VAL A 50 16.83 8.60 5.98
CA VAL A 50 15.63 7.76 6.03
C VAL A 50 16.04 6.31 5.84
N ARG A 51 15.98 5.52 6.92
CA ARG A 51 16.45 4.12 6.93
C ARG A 51 15.37 3.09 6.65
N VAL A 52 14.11 3.43 6.91
CA VAL A 52 12.94 2.55 6.78
C VAL A 52 11.87 3.28 6.00
N THR A 53 11.23 2.58 5.07
CA THR A 53 10.16 3.10 4.21
C THR A 53 9.07 2.05 4.06
N SER A 54 7.85 2.51 3.76
CA SER A 54 6.77 1.63 3.31
C SER A 54 6.80 1.52 1.79
N LEU A 55 6.88 0.31 1.25
CA LEU A 55 6.94 0.00 -0.17
C LEU A 55 5.57 -0.51 -0.61
N LEU A 56 4.86 0.31 -1.39
CA LEU A 56 3.51 0.04 -1.85
C LEU A 56 3.58 -0.75 -3.15
N VAL A 57 3.54 -2.08 -3.01
CA VAL A 57 3.74 -3.03 -4.10
C VAL A 57 2.43 -3.34 -4.79
N VAL A 58 2.41 -3.23 -6.12
CA VAL A 58 1.25 -3.62 -6.94
C VAL A 58 1.34 -5.11 -7.28
N PRO A 59 0.34 -5.93 -6.93
CA PRO A 59 0.38 -7.38 -7.14
C PRO A 59 0.48 -7.84 -8.60
N ASP A 60 -0.27 -7.26 -9.53
CA ASP A 60 -0.27 -7.62 -10.95
C ASP A 60 -0.43 -6.37 -11.81
N TYR A 61 0.67 -5.60 -11.92
CA TYR A 61 0.67 -4.30 -12.58
C TYR A 61 0.29 -4.40 -14.06
N HIS A 62 -0.83 -3.78 -14.46
CA HIS A 62 -1.38 -3.76 -15.82
C HIS A 62 -1.55 -5.15 -16.46
N HIS A 63 -1.89 -6.17 -15.65
CA HIS A 63 -2.03 -7.57 -16.11
C HIS A 63 -0.77 -8.12 -16.81
N ARG A 64 0.42 -7.59 -16.47
CA ARG A 64 1.68 -8.01 -17.09
C ARG A 64 2.29 -9.25 -16.42
N GLY A 65 1.59 -9.82 -15.45
CA GLY A 65 2.04 -10.95 -14.66
C GLY A 65 2.20 -10.54 -13.19
N LYS A 66 2.04 -11.49 -12.29
CA LYS A 66 2.15 -11.19 -10.86
C LYS A 66 3.57 -10.73 -10.56
N SER A 67 3.69 -9.61 -9.86
CA SER A 67 4.96 -9.04 -9.46
C SER A 67 5.82 -10.04 -8.69
N VAL A 68 5.19 -10.85 -7.83
CA VAL A 68 5.88 -11.88 -7.02
C VAL A 68 6.24 -13.15 -7.77
N ASP A 69 5.78 -13.35 -9.02
CA ASP A 69 6.22 -14.46 -9.87
C ASP A 69 7.64 -14.22 -10.41
N ASP A 70 8.12 -12.96 -10.43
CA ASP A 70 9.52 -12.64 -10.67
C ASP A 70 10.35 -12.98 -9.41
N ALA A 71 11.14 -14.04 -9.51
CA ALA A 71 11.94 -14.53 -8.38
C ALA A 71 12.99 -13.53 -7.88
N ASN A 72 13.55 -12.70 -8.77
CA ASN A 72 14.54 -11.68 -8.39
C ASN A 72 13.86 -10.54 -7.64
N PHE A 73 12.73 -10.06 -8.16
CA PHE A 73 11.94 -9.02 -7.51
C PHE A 73 11.42 -9.49 -6.14
N ALA A 74 10.89 -10.71 -6.05
CA ALA A 74 10.45 -11.28 -4.79
C ALA A 74 11.60 -11.45 -3.78
N SER A 75 12.81 -11.79 -4.24
CA SER A 75 13.99 -11.84 -3.36
C SER A 75 14.37 -10.46 -2.83
N TRP A 76 14.39 -9.48 -3.73
CA TRP A 76 14.68 -8.09 -3.39
C TRP A 76 13.69 -7.52 -2.36
N LEU A 77 12.39 -7.80 -2.50
CA LEU A 77 11.39 -7.40 -1.51
C LEU A 77 11.62 -8.07 -0.15
N ARG A 78 11.99 -9.35 -0.12
CA ARG A 78 12.30 -10.06 1.14
C ARG A 78 13.55 -9.52 1.83
N GLU A 79 14.57 -9.15 1.05
CA GLU A 79 15.78 -8.52 1.59
C GLU A 79 15.46 -7.15 2.20
N LEU A 80 14.63 -6.35 1.53
CA LEU A 80 14.16 -5.07 2.08
C LEU A 80 13.30 -5.26 3.35
N GLU A 81 12.39 -6.24 3.37
CA GLU A 81 11.60 -6.57 4.56
C GLU A 81 12.50 -7.00 5.73
N ALA A 82 13.53 -7.81 5.46
CA ALA A 82 14.51 -8.21 6.47
C ALA A 82 15.37 -7.04 6.99
N ASP A 83 15.62 -6.04 6.16
CA ASP A 83 16.29 -4.79 6.54
C ASP A 83 15.36 -3.79 7.28
N GLY A 84 14.08 -4.16 7.46
CA GLY A 84 13.10 -3.43 8.25
C GLY A 84 12.19 -2.51 7.44
N HIS A 85 12.27 -2.53 6.10
CA HIS A 85 11.27 -1.88 5.26
C HIS A 85 9.92 -2.61 5.38
N GLU A 86 8.84 -1.88 5.19
CA GLU A 86 7.51 -2.45 5.23
C GLU A 86 6.99 -2.72 3.82
N ILE A 87 6.47 -3.92 3.55
CA ILE A 87 5.76 -4.23 2.32
C ILE A 87 4.27 -3.98 2.52
N VAL A 88 3.68 -3.14 1.67
CA VAL A 88 2.27 -2.73 1.71
C VAL A 88 1.59 -3.12 0.41
N ILE A 89 0.38 -3.67 0.48
CA ILE A 89 -0.39 -3.98 -0.73
C ILE A 89 -0.93 -2.66 -1.31
N HIS A 90 -0.65 -2.40 -2.58
CA HIS A 90 -1.14 -1.23 -3.30
C HIS A 90 -2.06 -1.61 -4.46
N GLY A 91 -3.36 -1.57 -4.21
CA GLY A 91 -4.37 -1.99 -5.19
C GLY A 91 -4.25 -3.46 -5.59
N TYR A 92 -4.61 -3.78 -6.84
CA TYR A 92 -4.35 -5.12 -7.40
C TYR A 92 -3.77 -5.05 -8.81
N PHE A 93 -4.50 -4.44 -9.75
CA PHE A 93 -4.06 -4.34 -11.15
C PHE A 93 -3.46 -2.98 -11.50
N HIS A 94 -3.82 -1.93 -10.76
CA HIS A 94 -3.55 -0.54 -11.15
C HIS A 94 -4.12 -0.21 -12.54
N ASP A 95 -5.27 -0.82 -12.87
CA ASP A 95 -6.00 -0.67 -14.14
C ASP A 95 -7.40 -0.09 -13.92
N ARG A 96 -7.84 0.83 -14.81
CA ARG A 96 -9.27 0.91 -15.17
C ARG A 96 -9.49 1.16 -16.67
N PRO A 97 -10.44 0.45 -17.32
CA PRO A 97 -10.92 0.77 -18.66
C PRO A 97 -11.77 2.04 -18.66
N ARG A 98 -11.48 2.98 -19.57
CA ARG A 98 -12.25 4.21 -19.80
C ARG A 98 -13.73 3.90 -20.03
N ARG A 99 -14.63 4.51 -19.23
CA ARG A 99 -16.09 4.49 -19.48
C ARG A 99 -16.49 5.71 -20.32
N GLU A 100 -17.25 5.50 -21.39
CA GLU A 100 -17.59 6.51 -22.41
C GLU A 100 -18.55 7.64 -21.95
N SER A 101 -18.83 7.80 -20.66
CA SER A 101 -19.86 8.73 -20.16
C SER A 101 -19.50 9.53 -18.91
N GLU A 102 -18.25 9.96 -18.75
CA GLU A 102 -17.85 10.78 -17.60
C GLU A 102 -18.14 12.29 -17.83
N GLY A 103 -18.83 12.87 -16.84
CA GLY A 103 -19.21 14.29 -16.80
C GLY A 103 -18.02 15.22 -16.60
N MET A 104 -18.22 16.51 -16.90
CA MET A 104 -17.15 17.53 -16.92
C MET A 104 -16.42 17.72 -15.57
N ARG A 105 -17.08 17.38 -14.46
CA ARG A 105 -16.52 17.41 -13.10
C ARG A 105 -15.58 16.23 -12.81
N GLU A 106 -15.94 15.07 -13.32
CA GLU A 106 -15.21 13.81 -13.17
C GLU A 106 -13.89 13.88 -13.95
N LYS A 107 -13.95 14.41 -15.18
CA LYS A 107 -12.79 14.80 -16.01
C LYS A 107 -11.82 15.78 -15.37
N PHE A 108 -12.22 16.56 -14.36
CA PHE A 108 -11.31 17.51 -13.71
C PHE A 108 -10.55 16.84 -12.56
N LEU A 109 -11.19 15.92 -11.83
CA LEU A 109 -10.55 15.07 -10.83
C LEU A 109 -9.61 14.04 -11.50
N THR A 110 -10.04 13.39 -12.59
CA THR A 110 -9.22 12.43 -13.33
C THR A 110 -8.10 13.01 -14.18
N ARG A 111 -8.00 14.34 -14.33
CA ARG A 111 -7.00 14.95 -15.23
C ARG A 111 -6.02 15.87 -14.54
N VAL A 112 -6.35 16.31 -13.32
CA VAL A 112 -5.48 17.17 -12.49
C VAL A 112 -5.00 16.43 -11.24
N TYR A 113 -5.71 15.40 -10.76
CA TYR A 113 -5.43 14.77 -9.46
C TYR A 113 -5.17 13.25 -9.48
N THR A 114 -5.60 12.52 -10.50
CA THR A 114 -5.33 11.07 -10.60
C THR A 114 -4.91 10.76 -12.01
N GLN A 115 -3.74 10.16 -12.23
CA GLN A 115 -3.36 9.54 -13.51
C GLN A 115 -4.21 8.26 -13.72
N ASP A 116 -5.53 8.40 -13.81
CA ASP A 116 -6.47 7.30 -14.05
C ASP A 116 -6.44 6.15 -13.00
N GLU A 117 -6.11 6.43 -11.73
CA GLU A 117 -5.81 5.42 -10.69
C GLU A 117 -6.98 4.99 -9.77
N ALA A 118 -8.25 5.32 -10.04
CA ALA A 118 -9.34 5.06 -9.08
C ALA A 118 -9.87 3.60 -9.07
N GLU A 119 -8.98 2.60 -8.99
CA GLU A 119 -9.31 1.17 -9.12
C GLU A 119 -10.38 0.71 -8.10
N PHE A 120 -10.39 1.27 -6.89
CA PHE A 120 -11.22 0.81 -5.76
C PHE A 120 -12.41 1.70 -5.40
N PHE A 121 -12.57 2.87 -6.03
CA PHE A 121 -13.59 3.84 -5.61
C PHE A 121 -15.02 3.37 -5.88
N ASP A 122 -15.25 2.72 -7.03
CA ASP A 122 -16.57 2.24 -7.49
C ASP A 122 -16.81 0.74 -7.23
N LEU A 123 -15.85 0.03 -6.63
CA LEU A 123 -15.97 -1.41 -6.43
C LEU A 123 -16.88 -1.73 -5.25
N LYS A 124 -17.68 -2.78 -5.40
CA LYS A 124 -18.49 -3.34 -4.31
C LYS A 124 -17.58 -4.07 -3.33
N TYR A 125 -18.04 -4.15 -2.08
CA TYR A 125 -17.37 -4.86 -0.99
C TYR A 125 -16.78 -6.21 -1.41
N ASP A 126 -17.58 -7.10 -2.03
CA ASP A 126 -17.14 -8.46 -2.38
C ASP A 126 -15.93 -8.48 -3.31
N GLU A 127 -15.88 -7.57 -4.28
CA GLU A 127 -14.79 -7.47 -5.25
C GLU A 127 -13.52 -6.91 -4.58
N VAL A 128 -13.66 -5.87 -3.75
CA VAL A 128 -12.54 -5.31 -3.00
C VAL A 128 -11.95 -6.38 -2.06
N PHE A 129 -12.80 -7.07 -1.31
CA PHE A 129 -12.41 -8.11 -0.39
C PHE A 129 -11.67 -9.25 -1.10
N ALA A 130 -12.22 -9.72 -2.23
CA ALA A 130 -11.60 -10.78 -3.02
C ALA A 130 -10.20 -10.37 -3.53
N ARG A 131 -10.05 -9.13 -4.03
CA ARG A 131 -8.76 -8.63 -4.53
C ARG A 131 -7.72 -8.48 -3.43
N ILE A 132 -8.07 -7.87 -2.30
CA ILE A 132 -7.15 -7.69 -1.17
C ILE A 132 -6.73 -9.06 -0.62
N THR A 133 -7.69 -9.96 -0.43
CA THR A 133 -7.42 -11.33 0.05
C THR A 133 -6.49 -12.08 -0.90
N ARG A 134 -6.72 -11.96 -2.22
CA ARG A 134 -5.87 -12.57 -3.23
C ARG A 134 -4.46 -12.01 -3.20
N ALA A 135 -4.30 -10.68 -3.19
CA ALA A 135 -2.98 -10.04 -3.12
C ALA A 135 -2.20 -10.50 -1.88
N ARG A 136 -2.87 -10.50 -0.73
CA ARG A 136 -2.30 -10.94 0.53
C ARG A 136 -1.84 -12.39 0.48
N ASN A 137 -2.65 -13.29 -0.10
CA ASN A 137 -2.26 -14.70 -0.23
C ASN A 137 -1.04 -14.85 -1.15
N GLU A 138 -1.02 -14.17 -2.30
CA GLU A 138 0.12 -14.19 -3.23
C GLU A 138 1.42 -13.69 -2.57
N PHE A 139 1.34 -12.64 -1.75
CA PHE A 139 2.50 -12.11 -1.03
C PHE A 139 2.96 -13.08 0.07
N ARG A 140 2.04 -13.71 0.80
CA ARG A 140 2.37 -14.70 1.83
C ARG A 140 2.99 -15.97 1.22
N GLU A 141 2.50 -16.41 0.07
CA GLU A 141 3.12 -17.50 -0.70
C GLU A 141 4.56 -17.16 -1.11
N ALA A 142 4.81 -15.88 -1.45
CA ALA A 142 6.15 -15.34 -1.71
C ALA A 142 7.01 -15.08 -0.44
N ARG A 143 6.49 -15.43 0.75
CA ARG A 143 7.10 -15.23 2.07
C ARG A 143 7.31 -13.76 2.45
N LEU A 144 6.38 -12.91 2.04
CA LEU A 144 6.27 -11.52 2.48
C LEU A 144 5.14 -11.41 3.52
N SER A 145 5.19 -10.38 4.35
CA SER A 145 4.27 -10.19 5.48
C SER A 145 3.51 -8.86 5.42
N PRO A 146 2.71 -8.61 4.36
CA PRO A 146 1.99 -7.34 4.25
C PRO A 146 0.91 -7.22 5.33
N ILE A 147 0.99 -6.13 6.11
CA ILE A 147 0.00 -5.79 7.13
C ILE A 147 -0.86 -4.58 6.76
N GLY A 148 -0.42 -3.76 5.81
CA GLY A 148 -1.14 -2.59 5.32
C GLY A 148 -1.75 -2.78 3.93
N PHE A 149 -2.84 -2.08 3.68
CA PHE A 149 -3.41 -1.91 2.34
C PHE A 149 -3.64 -0.42 2.05
N ILE A 150 -3.13 0.08 0.94
CA ILE A 150 -3.35 1.45 0.49
C ILE A 150 -3.97 1.41 -0.90
N ALA A 151 -5.14 2.03 -1.05
CA ALA A 151 -5.77 2.13 -2.36
C ALA A 151 -5.01 3.14 -3.25
N PRO A 152 -4.88 2.86 -4.56
CA PRO A 152 -4.41 3.83 -5.53
C PRO A 152 -5.18 5.16 -5.45
N ALA A 153 -4.47 6.27 -5.72
CA ALA A 153 -4.94 7.64 -5.46
C ALA A 153 -5.51 7.92 -4.05
N TRP A 154 -5.25 7.07 -3.05
CA TRP A 154 -5.85 7.17 -1.70
C TRP A 154 -7.39 7.11 -1.69
N LEU A 155 -7.99 6.56 -2.76
CA LEU A 155 -9.44 6.53 -2.96
C LEU A 155 -10.02 5.19 -2.55
N LEU A 156 -10.26 5.04 -1.24
CA LEU A 156 -10.97 3.89 -0.68
C LEU A 156 -12.36 4.30 -0.17
N SER A 157 -13.39 3.62 -0.68
CA SER A 157 -14.78 3.79 -0.22
C SER A 157 -14.95 3.22 1.20
N THR A 158 -16.03 3.57 1.90
CA THR A 158 -16.34 2.98 3.22
C THR A 158 -16.50 1.46 3.15
N GLU A 159 -17.10 0.96 2.08
CA GLU A 159 -17.20 -0.48 1.81
C GLU A 159 -15.82 -1.10 1.57
N GLY A 160 -14.92 -0.39 0.89
CA GLY A 160 -13.54 -0.79 0.70
C GLY A 160 -12.72 -0.80 2.00
N GLU A 161 -12.93 0.16 2.90
CA GLU A 161 -12.31 0.17 4.23
C GLU A 161 -12.77 -1.05 5.04
N ARG A 162 -14.08 -1.38 4.99
CA ARG A 162 -14.61 -2.59 5.63
C ARG A 162 -13.99 -3.85 5.03
N ALA A 163 -13.92 -3.93 3.70
CA ALA A 163 -13.31 -5.07 3.02
C ALA A 163 -11.83 -5.25 3.35
N ALA A 164 -11.06 -4.16 3.47
CA ALA A 164 -9.66 -4.23 3.88
C ALA A 164 -9.50 -4.75 5.31
N ARG A 165 -10.33 -4.27 6.25
CA ARG A 165 -10.39 -4.79 7.63
C ARG A 165 -10.70 -6.29 7.66
N ASP A 166 -11.76 -6.69 6.95
CA ASP A 166 -12.22 -8.08 6.95
C ASP A 166 -11.22 -9.00 6.24
N ALA A 167 -10.39 -8.46 5.35
CA ALA A 167 -9.25 -9.13 4.72
C ALA A 167 -7.96 -9.06 5.57
N ASP A 168 -8.09 -8.96 6.90
CA ASP A 168 -7.06 -8.83 7.94
C ASP A 168 -5.93 -7.82 7.64
N MET A 169 -6.25 -6.70 6.99
CA MET A 169 -5.33 -5.56 6.92
C MET A 169 -5.46 -4.74 8.20
N GLN A 170 -4.32 -4.31 8.74
CA GLN A 170 -4.26 -3.58 10.02
C GLN A 170 -4.44 -2.08 9.86
N TYR A 171 -4.08 -1.51 8.71
CA TYR A 171 -4.26 -0.08 8.46
C TYR A 171 -4.44 0.23 6.97
N THR A 172 -4.94 1.44 6.72
CA THR A 172 -4.92 2.08 5.40
C THR A 172 -4.61 3.55 5.54
N THR A 173 -4.26 4.21 4.43
CA THR A 173 -4.05 5.65 4.39
C THR A 173 -4.97 6.32 3.39
N ARG A 174 -5.39 7.54 3.75
CA ARG A 174 -5.95 8.54 2.85
C ARG A 174 -4.94 9.69 2.72
N ILE A 175 -5.12 10.58 1.75
CA ILE A 175 -4.22 11.72 1.51
C ILE A 175 -3.87 12.56 2.75
N ALA A 176 -4.74 12.61 3.76
CA ALA A 176 -4.52 13.39 4.98
C ALA A 176 -4.86 12.61 6.26
N THR A 177 -4.92 11.27 6.21
CA THR A 177 -5.34 10.47 7.36
C THR A 177 -4.73 9.08 7.34
N VAL A 178 -4.20 8.64 8.48
CA VAL A 178 -3.90 7.23 8.73
C VAL A 178 -5.07 6.63 9.48
N ILE A 179 -5.53 5.46 9.04
CA ILE A 179 -6.69 4.78 9.62
C ILE A 179 -6.23 3.43 10.14
N ASP A 180 -6.36 3.23 11.45
CA ASP A 180 -6.21 1.92 12.07
C ASP A 180 -7.47 1.11 11.77
N LEU A 181 -7.32 0.04 10.98
CA LEU A 181 -8.41 -0.84 10.59
C LEU A 181 -8.75 -1.87 11.66
N LEU A 182 -7.96 -2.03 12.71
CA LEU A 182 -8.32 -2.87 13.86
C LEU A 182 -9.27 -2.12 14.79
N THR A 183 -8.92 -0.89 15.16
CA THR A 183 -9.66 -0.07 16.13
C THR A 183 -10.70 0.84 15.47
N GLY A 184 -10.51 1.23 14.21
CA GLY A 184 -11.30 2.26 13.53
C GLY A 184 -10.83 3.69 13.84
N GLU A 185 -9.76 3.86 14.61
CA GLU A 185 -9.19 5.17 14.92
C GLU A 185 -8.61 5.84 13.67
N ARG A 186 -8.65 7.17 13.67
CA ARG A 186 -8.21 8.00 12.55
C ARG A 186 -7.29 9.09 13.05
N GLU A 187 -6.05 9.08 12.59
CA GLU A 187 -5.08 10.12 12.88
C GLU A 187 -4.92 11.04 11.68
N ARG A 188 -5.08 12.35 11.87
CA ARG A 188 -4.83 13.32 10.80
C ARG A 188 -3.34 13.45 10.57
N SER A 189 -2.95 13.37 9.30
CA SER A 189 -1.57 13.57 8.86
C SER A 189 -1.53 14.59 7.72
N ARG A 190 -0.38 15.22 7.53
CA ARG A 190 -0.11 16.07 6.37
C ARG A 190 0.72 15.26 5.39
N ALA A 191 0.24 15.09 4.16
CA ALA A 191 1.04 14.48 3.10
C ALA A 191 1.79 15.53 2.29
N LEU A 192 3.03 15.20 1.94
CA LEU A 192 3.79 15.84 0.87
C LEU A 192 4.00 14.76 -0.20
N VAL A 193 3.52 15.00 -1.41
CA VAL A 193 3.60 14.05 -2.52
C VAL A 193 4.55 14.60 -3.57
N TYR A 194 5.44 13.75 -4.08
CA TYR A 194 6.38 14.06 -5.14
C TYR A 194 6.34 12.93 -6.18
N SER A 195 6.32 13.31 -7.45
CA SER A 195 6.34 12.40 -8.60
C SER A 195 7.50 12.75 -9.51
N THR A 196 8.24 11.74 -9.97
CA THR A 196 9.37 11.86 -10.91
C THR A 196 8.94 11.83 -12.36
#